data_AF-A0AAU5WZU6-F1
#
_entry.id   AF-A0AAU5WZU6-F1
#
_cell.length_a   1.000
_cell.length_b   1.000
_cell.length_c   1.000
_cell.angle_alpha   90.00
_cell.angle_beta   90.00
_cell.angle_gamma   90.00
#
_symmetry.space_group_name_H-M   'P 1'
#
loop_
_entity.id
_entity.type
_entity.pdbx_description
1 polymer ?
#
loop_
_entity_poly.entity_id
_entity_poly.type
_entity_poly.pdbx_seq_one_letter_code
_entity_poly.pdbx_strand_id
1 'polypeptide(L)'
;MVPGIRSTPMAAAVLCVAATVALSGCGGGSSGGVDRPASGGGSAGADTDQLVEFAKCLRGQGVDVADPKAGQGLAEWIESTGVDASRLRKSGAMAKCQDKLPPGIKAYATDPAKKDDLLLKFAQCMRKNGVDMPDPKNGRPDFGDVDRDSPEYKTASEKCRKELPGLVR
;
A
#
# COMPACT_ATOMS: atom_id res chain seq x y z
N MET A 1 -72.52 -25.41 19.35
CA MET A 1 -73.04 -24.23 20.07
C MET A 1 -72.83 -22.98 19.20
N VAL A 2 -73.92 -22.28 18.85
CA VAL A 2 -74.00 -20.86 18.43
C VAL A 2 -73.82 -20.00 19.73
N PRO A 3 -73.47 -18.68 19.79
CA PRO A 3 -73.47 -17.56 18.81
C PRO A 3 -72.10 -16.81 18.76
N GLY A 4 -71.87 -15.72 18.03
CA GLY A 4 -72.76 -14.85 17.26
C GLY A 4 -71.96 -13.65 16.74
N ILE A 5 -72.39 -13.21 15.56
CA ILE A 5 -71.86 -12.15 14.73
C ILE A 5 -72.51 -10.84 15.19
N ARG A 6 -71.75 -9.73 15.29
CA ARG A 6 -72.31 -8.37 15.33
C ARG A 6 -71.60 -7.48 14.31
N SER A 7 -72.43 -6.86 13.47
CA SER A 7 -72.11 -6.12 12.25
C SER A 7 -72.11 -4.60 12.47
N THR A 8 -71.11 -3.90 11.89
CA THR A 8 -71.09 -2.63 11.08
C THR A 8 -72.00 -1.42 11.41
N PRO A 9 -71.59 -0.13 11.22
CA PRO A 9 -71.30 0.50 9.88
C PRO A 9 -70.09 1.46 9.86
N MET A 10 -69.32 1.64 8.77
CA MET A 10 -69.56 2.26 7.45
C MET A 10 -69.70 3.81 7.46
N ALA A 11 -69.00 4.46 6.51
CA ALA A 11 -69.08 5.86 6.01
C ALA A 11 -67.90 6.78 6.43
N ALA A 12 -66.97 7.14 5.52
CA ALA A 12 -67.04 8.16 4.44
C ALA A 12 -66.30 9.45 4.90
N ALA A 13 -65.10 9.74 4.38
CA ALA A 13 -64.80 10.55 3.18
C ALA A 13 -64.71 12.07 3.45
N VAL A 14 -63.85 12.75 2.67
CA VAL A 14 -63.68 14.22 2.48
C VAL A 14 -62.66 14.88 3.44
N LEU A 15 -61.39 15.12 3.06
CA LEU A 15 -60.79 16.08 2.10
C LEU A 15 -60.71 17.52 2.65
N CYS A 16 -59.52 17.92 3.13
CA CYS A 16 -58.99 19.30 3.10
C CYS A 16 -57.48 19.35 3.40
N VAL A 17 -56.82 20.25 2.70
CA VAL A 17 -55.37 20.35 2.42
C VAL A 17 -54.59 21.01 3.56
N ALA A 18 -53.42 20.48 3.91
CA ALA A 18 -52.31 21.28 4.45
C ALA A 18 -50.97 20.59 4.19
N ALA A 19 -50.13 21.21 3.37
CA ALA A 19 -48.76 20.84 3.15
C ALA A 19 -47.91 21.17 4.39
N THR A 20 -47.30 20.16 5.00
CA THR A 20 -46.08 20.34 5.80
C THR A 20 -45.16 19.15 5.56
N VAL A 21 -44.06 19.46 4.88
CA VAL A 21 -42.86 18.63 4.74
C VAL A 21 -42.33 18.28 6.14
N ALA A 22 -42.19 16.99 6.43
CA ALA A 22 -41.27 16.51 7.45
C ALA A 22 -40.78 15.12 7.04
N LEU A 23 -39.54 15.08 6.55
CA LEU A 23 -38.81 13.87 6.18
C LEU A 23 -38.71 12.94 7.40
N SER A 24 -39.36 11.80 7.29
CA SER A 24 -38.86 10.46 7.62
C SER A 24 -37.59 10.37 8.48
N GLY A 25 -37.77 9.77 9.65
CA GLY A 25 -36.97 8.63 10.08
C GLY A 25 -35.62 8.95 10.72
N CYS A 26 -35.66 9.15 12.04
CA CYS A 26 -34.50 9.04 12.93
C CYS A 26 -34.02 7.59 12.99
N GLY A 27 -33.24 7.19 11.98
CA GLY A 27 -32.30 6.06 12.08
C GLY A 27 -31.03 6.56 12.75
N GLY A 28 -30.68 5.98 13.89
CA GLY A 28 -29.41 6.24 14.56
C GLY A 28 -28.24 5.70 13.72
N GLY A 29 -27.69 6.55 12.86
CA GLY A 29 -26.41 6.35 12.19
C GLY A 29 -25.45 7.42 12.67
N SER A 30 -24.54 7.08 13.59
CA SER A 30 -23.51 7.99 14.06
C SER A 30 -22.62 8.44 12.92
N SER A 31 -22.66 9.76 12.71
CA SER A 31 -21.71 10.66 12.11
C SER A 31 -20.28 10.14 11.89
N GLY A 32 -19.85 10.25 10.63
CA GLY A 32 -18.55 10.84 10.31
C GLY A 32 -17.32 10.01 10.61
N GLY A 33 -17.26 8.78 10.12
CA GLY A 33 -15.98 8.13 9.84
C GLY A 33 -15.42 8.73 8.55
N VAL A 34 -14.39 9.56 8.69
CA VAL A 34 -13.56 10.03 7.58
C VAL A 34 -13.21 8.89 6.63
N ASP A 35 -13.82 8.87 5.45
CA ASP A 35 -13.28 8.21 4.26
C ASP A 35 -11.96 8.90 3.90
N ARG A 36 -10.91 8.55 4.65
CA ARG A 36 -9.56 8.62 4.10
C ARG A 36 -9.55 7.57 2.99
N PRO A 37 -9.31 7.92 1.71
CA PRO A 37 -8.53 7.00 0.93
C PRO A 37 -7.22 6.90 1.70
N ALA A 38 -7.00 5.77 2.37
CA ALA A 38 -5.68 5.34 2.71
C ALA A 38 -4.87 5.52 1.43
N SER A 39 -3.95 6.49 1.42
CA SER A 39 -2.91 6.53 0.40
C SER A 39 -2.08 5.29 0.61
N GLY A 40 -2.56 4.21 -0.01
CA GLY A 40 -1.89 2.93 -0.12
C GLY A 40 -0.63 3.15 -0.93
N GLY A 41 0.45 3.45 -0.20
CA GLY A 41 1.82 3.25 -0.65
C GLY A 41 2.28 1.82 -0.42
N GLY A 42 1.36 0.88 -0.16
CA GLY A 42 1.67 -0.54 -0.16
C GLY A 42 1.99 -0.98 -1.58
N SER A 43 3.14 -1.61 -1.78
CA SER A 43 3.52 -2.28 -3.01
C SER A 43 2.31 -3.08 -3.53
N ALA A 44 1.67 -2.57 -4.58
CA ALA A 44 0.62 -3.31 -5.25
C ALA A 44 1.24 -4.61 -5.75
N GLY A 45 0.85 -5.74 -5.14
CA GLY A 45 1.18 -7.08 -5.62
C GLY A 45 2.36 -7.80 -4.94
N ALA A 46 2.66 -7.53 -3.67
CA ALA A 46 3.25 -8.60 -2.87
C ALA A 46 2.10 -9.38 -2.24
N ASP A 47 1.77 -10.56 -2.77
CA ASP A 47 0.89 -11.50 -2.08
C ASP A 47 1.41 -11.64 -0.65
N THR A 48 0.60 -11.28 0.35
CA THR A 48 1.02 -11.34 1.76
C THR A 48 1.58 -12.73 2.08
N ASP A 49 1.02 -13.77 1.47
CA ASP A 49 1.52 -15.14 1.54
C ASP A 49 2.98 -15.30 1.09
N GLN A 50 3.41 -14.65 -0.01
CA GLN A 50 4.81 -14.71 -0.44
C GLN A 50 5.74 -13.99 0.54
N LEU A 51 5.28 -12.88 1.14
CA LEU A 51 6.05 -12.18 2.17
C LEU A 51 6.15 -13.01 3.46
N VAL A 52 5.10 -13.75 3.82
CA VAL A 52 5.11 -14.71 4.94
C VAL A 52 6.11 -15.85 4.67
N GLU A 53 6.14 -16.40 3.46
CA GLU A 53 7.12 -17.44 3.09
C GLU A 53 8.56 -16.93 3.13
N PHE A 54 8.76 -15.67 2.74
CA PHE A 54 10.04 -15.00 2.88
C PHE A 54 10.43 -14.80 4.37
N ALA A 55 9.50 -14.35 5.21
CA ALA A 55 9.70 -14.20 6.67
C ALA A 55 10.06 -15.53 7.34
N LYS A 56 9.35 -16.62 7.00
CA LYS A 56 9.66 -17.98 7.47
C LYS A 56 11.06 -18.41 7.08
N CYS A 57 11.47 -18.15 5.84
CA CYS A 57 12.82 -18.47 5.39
C CYS A 57 13.88 -17.72 6.21
N LEU A 58 13.67 -16.43 6.49
CA LEU A 58 14.57 -15.63 7.32
C LEU A 58 14.71 -16.18 8.75
N ARG A 59 13.58 -16.56 9.38
CA ARG A 59 13.59 -17.24 10.69
C ARG A 59 14.37 -18.55 10.64
N GLY A 60 14.23 -19.34 9.58
CA GLY A 60 15.02 -20.55 9.35
C GLY A 60 16.53 -20.30 9.17
N GLN A 61 16.93 -19.08 8.78
CA GLN A 61 18.33 -18.65 8.70
C GLN A 61 18.83 -17.95 9.98
N GLY A 62 18.04 -17.96 11.06
CA GLY A 62 18.40 -17.37 12.35
C GLY A 62 18.17 -15.85 12.44
N VAL A 63 17.41 -15.28 11.51
CA VAL A 63 16.96 -13.88 11.59
C VAL A 63 15.55 -13.88 12.18
N ASP A 64 15.42 -13.44 13.42
CA ASP A 64 14.12 -13.34 14.08
C ASP A 64 13.32 -12.16 13.50
N VAL A 65 12.27 -12.49 12.72
CA VAL A 65 11.35 -11.54 12.11
C VAL A 65 9.92 -11.99 12.36
N ALA A 66 9.07 -11.06 12.79
CA ALA A 66 7.63 -11.28 12.85
C ALA A 66 7.04 -11.41 11.45
N ASP A 67 5.90 -12.09 11.33
CA ASP A 67 5.20 -12.21 10.05
C ASP A 67 4.54 -10.88 9.63
N PRO A 68 4.50 -10.56 8.32
CA PRO A 68 3.78 -9.41 7.81
C PRO A 68 2.26 -9.58 8.02
N LYS A 69 1.58 -8.49 8.36
CA LYS A 69 0.12 -8.46 8.46
C LYS A 69 -0.52 -8.51 7.07
N ALA A 70 -1.77 -8.96 7.01
CA ALA A 70 -2.56 -8.93 5.77
C ALA A 70 -2.61 -7.50 5.17
N GLY A 71 -2.24 -7.38 3.90
CA GLY A 71 -2.17 -6.10 3.20
C GLY A 71 -0.96 -5.22 3.55
N GLN A 72 -0.02 -5.71 4.38
CA GLN A 72 1.23 -5.01 4.67
C GLN A 72 2.20 -5.19 3.51
N GLY A 73 2.70 -4.08 2.96
CA GLY A 73 3.73 -4.10 1.92
C GLY A 73 5.11 -4.49 2.48
N LEU A 74 6.05 -4.87 1.60
CA LEU A 74 7.40 -5.28 2.03
C LEU A 74 8.13 -4.20 2.81
N ALA A 75 8.07 -2.94 2.35
CA ALA A 75 8.78 -1.83 2.99
C ALA A 75 8.29 -1.60 4.43
N GLU A 76 6.97 -1.50 4.60
CA GLU A 76 6.30 -1.37 5.90
C GLU A 76 6.63 -2.55 6.83
N TRP A 77 6.70 -3.76 6.27
CA TRP A 77 7.06 -4.95 7.04
C TRP A 77 8.51 -4.92 7.50
N ILE A 78 9.47 -4.65 6.61
CA ILE A 78 10.89 -4.55 6.96
C ILE A 78 11.10 -3.51 8.07
N GLU A 79 10.47 -2.34 7.95
CA GLU A 79 10.53 -1.30 8.99
C GLU A 79 9.99 -1.82 10.33
N SER A 80 8.86 -2.53 10.31
CA SER A 80 8.26 -3.11 11.51
C SER A 80 9.06 -4.25 12.15
N THR A 81 9.88 -4.97 11.38
CA THR A 81 10.71 -6.06 11.93
C THR A 81 11.87 -5.56 12.78
N GLY A 82 12.24 -4.28 12.69
CA GLY A 82 13.40 -3.74 13.40
C GLY A 82 14.73 -4.37 12.96
N VAL A 83 14.75 -5.13 11.86
CA VAL A 83 15.95 -5.79 11.36
C VAL A 83 16.76 -4.81 10.52
N ASP A 84 17.99 -4.55 10.95
CA ASP A 84 18.95 -3.78 10.17
C ASP A 84 19.17 -4.44 8.79
N ALA A 85 18.83 -3.73 7.72
CA ALA A 85 19.10 -4.17 6.35
C ALA A 85 20.58 -4.53 6.13
N SER A 86 21.50 -3.88 6.86
CA SER A 86 22.93 -4.19 6.87
C SER A 86 23.26 -5.51 7.56
N ARG A 87 22.63 -5.84 8.70
CA ARG A 87 22.79 -7.13 9.40
C ARG A 87 22.20 -8.26 8.57
N LEU A 88 21.04 -8.02 7.98
CA LEU A 88 20.31 -8.96 7.13
C LEU A 88 21.06 -9.31 5.83
N ARG A 89 21.79 -8.33 5.26
CA ARG A 89 22.71 -8.58 4.14
C ARG A 89 23.94 -9.38 4.58
N LYS A 90 24.54 -9.01 5.72
CA LYS A 90 25.73 -9.68 6.24
C LYS A 90 25.48 -11.13 6.68
N SER A 91 24.27 -11.45 7.13
CA SER A 91 23.92 -12.81 7.54
C SER A 91 23.84 -13.81 6.37
N GLY A 92 23.81 -13.34 5.12
CA GLY A 92 23.60 -14.18 3.94
C GLY A 92 22.19 -14.79 3.84
N ALA A 93 21.32 -14.54 4.82
CA ALA A 93 19.94 -15.02 4.84
C ALA A 93 19.14 -14.49 3.65
N MET A 94 19.35 -13.21 3.28
CA MET A 94 18.75 -12.61 2.09
C MET A 94 19.06 -13.38 0.81
N ALA A 95 20.31 -13.78 0.62
CA ALA A 95 20.73 -14.48 -0.61
C ALA A 95 20.10 -15.88 -0.70
N LYS A 96 19.86 -16.54 0.43
CA LYS A 96 19.20 -17.86 0.47
C LYS A 96 17.67 -17.78 0.38
N CYS A 97 17.09 -16.66 0.79
CA CYS A 97 15.65 -16.46 0.82
C CYS A 97 15.11 -15.64 -0.35
N GLN A 98 15.97 -15.07 -1.20
CA GLN A 98 15.59 -14.23 -2.34
C GLN A 98 14.65 -14.90 -3.33
N ASP A 99 14.66 -16.23 -3.42
CA ASP A 99 13.74 -17.00 -4.27
C ASP A 99 12.29 -16.98 -3.81
N LYS A 100 12.05 -16.61 -2.55
CA LYS A 100 10.72 -16.46 -1.95
C LYS A 100 10.17 -15.04 -2.11
N LEU A 101 10.94 -14.10 -2.67
CA LEU A 101 10.47 -12.73 -2.91
C LEU A 101 9.47 -12.67 -4.08
N PRO A 102 8.52 -11.72 -4.03
CA PRO A 102 7.67 -11.42 -5.17
C PRO A 102 8.48 -11.08 -6.43
N PRO A 103 8.04 -11.45 -7.65
CA PRO A 103 8.83 -11.33 -8.88
C PRO A 103 9.44 -9.94 -9.12
N GLY A 104 8.68 -8.87 -8.87
CA GLY A 104 9.16 -7.49 -9.02
C GLY A 104 10.28 -7.13 -8.05
N ILE A 105 10.23 -7.68 -6.83
CA ILE A 105 11.25 -7.45 -5.80
C ILE A 105 12.44 -8.39 -5.98
N LYS A 106 12.20 -9.63 -6.43
CA LYS A 106 13.23 -10.62 -6.75
C LYS A 106 14.15 -10.10 -7.85
N ALA A 107 13.59 -9.58 -8.95
CA ALA A 107 14.39 -9.03 -10.06
C ALA A 107 15.31 -7.89 -9.60
N TYR A 108 14.82 -7.02 -8.71
CA TYR A 108 15.67 -6.04 -8.05
C TYR A 108 16.68 -6.75 -7.13
N ALA A 109 16.27 -7.62 -6.22
CA ALA A 109 17.14 -8.27 -5.22
C ALA A 109 18.33 -9.05 -5.82
N THR A 110 18.11 -9.82 -6.88
CA THR A 110 19.02 -10.90 -7.31
C THR A 110 19.91 -10.57 -8.51
N ASP A 111 19.63 -9.50 -9.25
CA ASP A 111 20.35 -9.16 -10.48
C ASP A 111 21.03 -7.79 -10.35
N PRO A 112 22.33 -7.76 -9.98
CA PRO A 112 23.06 -6.51 -9.82
C PRO A 112 23.16 -5.72 -11.13
N ALA A 113 23.23 -6.39 -12.29
CA ALA A 113 23.29 -5.71 -13.58
C ALA A 113 21.95 -5.02 -13.91
N LYS A 114 20.81 -5.69 -13.64
CA LYS A 114 19.49 -5.05 -13.81
C LYS A 114 19.22 -3.95 -12.79
N LYS A 115 19.73 -4.08 -11.55
CA LYS A 115 19.69 -3.00 -10.56
C LYS A 115 20.42 -1.76 -11.04
N ASP A 116 21.65 -1.92 -11.51
CA ASP A 116 22.47 -0.80 -11.96
C ASP A 116 21.82 -0.10 -13.16
N ASP A 117 21.29 -0.86 -14.12
CA ASP A 117 20.54 -0.30 -15.26
C ASP A 117 19.28 0.46 -14.82
N LEU A 118 18.51 -0.09 -13.88
CA LEU A 118 17.31 0.58 -13.34
C LEU A 118 17.67 1.87 -12.57
N LEU A 119 18.71 1.85 -11.75
CA LEU A 119 19.18 3.01 -11.01
C LEU A 119 19.76 4.09 -11.94
N LEU A 120 20.44 3.69 -13.01
CA LEU A 120 20.97 4.60 -14.02
C LEU A 120 19.83 5.29 -14.78
N LYS A 121 18.83 4.52 -15.21
CA LYS A 121 17.62 5.06 -15.85
C LYS A 121 16.86 6.01 -14.93
N PHE A 122 16.82 5.72 -13.63
CA PHE A 122 16.23 6.62 -12.64
C PHE A 122 17.02 7.94 -12.54
N ALA A 123 18.34 7.88 -12.37
CA ALA A 123 19.18 9.09 -12.30
C ALA A 123 19.05 9.95 -13.58
N GLN A 124 19.03 9.32 -14.76
CA GLN A 124 18.79 10.00 -16.03
C GLN A 124 17.41 10.66 -16.09
N CYS A 125 16.36 9.98 -15.61
CA CYS A 125 15.02 10.55 -15.55
C CYS A 125 14.94 11.74 -14.58
N MET A 126 15.59 11.65 -13.42
CA MET A 126 15.67 12.74 -12.45
C MET A 126 16.35 13.98 -13.06
N ARG A 127 17.47 13.79 -13.77
CA ARG A 127 18.16 14.88 -14.50
C ARG A 127 17.28 15.53 -15.57
N LYS A 128 16.51 14.73 -16.32
CA LYS A 128 15.52 15.25 -17.29
C LYS A 128 14.41 16.08 -16.65
N ASN A 129 14.08 15.80 -15.39
CA ASN A 129 13.07 16.53 -14.62
C ASN A 129 13.66 17.66 -13.76
N GLY A 130 14.92 18.04 -13.99
CA GLY A 130 15.57 19.19 -13.34
C GLY A 130 16.21 18.87 -11.99
N VAL A 131 16.34 17.60 -11.61
CA VAL A 131 17.04 17.17 -10.40
C VAL A 131 18.39 16.60 -10.79
N ASP A 132 19.47 17.32 -10.48
CA ASP A 132 20.83 16.88 -10.80
C ASP A 132 21.28 15.76 -9.86
N MET A 133 20.89 14.53 -10.22
CA MET A 133 21.27 13.32 -9.51
C MET A 133 22.49 12.68 -10.17
N PRO A 134 23.57 12.37 -9.42
CA PRO A 134 24.71 11.63 -9.94
C PRO A 134 24.34 10.21 -10.39
N ASP A 135 25.18 9.61 -11.24
CA ASP A 135 25.02 8.21 -11.63
C ASP A 135 25.29 7.26 -10.44
N PRO A 136 24.55 6.13 -10.34
CA PRO A 136 24.73 5.16 -9.26
C PRO A 136 26.12 4.52 -9.28
N LYS A 137 26.64 4.20 -8.09
CA LYS A 137 27.90 3.50 -7.90
C LYS A 137 27.68 2.25 -7.05
N ASN A 138 28.28 1.13 -7.43
CA ASN A 138 28.27 -0.12 -6.67
C ASN A 138 26.87 -0.66 -6.30
N GLY A 139 25.88 -0.60 -7.20
CA GLY A 139 24.53 -1.07 -6.87
C GLY A 139 23.80 -0.22 -5.82
N ARG A 140 24.14 1.07 -5.75
CA ARG A 140 23.53 2.06 -4.85
C ARG A 140 23.23 3.36 -5.62
N PRO A 141 22.05 3.98 -5.40
CA PRO A 141 21.82 5.33 -5.85
C PRO A 141 22.78 6.30 -5.16
N ASP A 142 23.42 7.16 -5.95
CA ASP A 142 24.25 8.27 -5.48
C ASP A 142 23.35 9.51 -5.47
N PHE A 143 23.15 10.10 -4.29
CA PHE A 143 22.27 11.26 -4.14
C PHE A 143 23.06 12.57 -4.18
N GLY A 144 24.40 12.56 -4.16
CA GLY A 144 25.21 13.79 -4.12
C GLY A 144 24.65 14.83 -3.14
N ASP A 145 24.45 16.05 -3.65
CA ASP A 145 23.88 17.20 -2.94
C ASP A 145 22.35 17.35 -3.16
N VAL A 146 21.66 16.32 -3.67
CA VAL A 146 20.22 16.39 -3.95
C VAL A 146 19.43 16.48 -2.65
N ASP A 147 18.66 17.55 -2.50
CA ASP A 147 17.67 17.67 -1.43
C ASP A 147 16.47 16.74 -1.71
N ARG A 148 16.40 15.66 -0.93
CA ARG A 148 15.35 14.63 -1.04
C ARG A 148 14.02 15.07 -0.45
N ASP A 149 14.00 16.14 0.32
CA ASP A 149 12.79 16.70 0.90
C ASP A 149 12.16 17.80 0.04
N SER A 150 12.92 18.29 -0.95
CA SER A 150 12.45 19.26 -1.93
C SER A 150 11.23 18.76 -2.73
N PRO A 151 10.26 19.64 -3.02
CA PRO A 151 9.11 19.29 -3.85
C PRO A 151 9.53 18.89 -5.28
N GLU A 152 10.63 19.44 -5.79
CA GLU A 152 11.21 19.10 -7.09
C GLU A 152 11.63 17.63 -7.13
N TYR A 153 12.38 17.18 -6.11
CA TYR A 153 12.78 15.77 -5.98
C TYR A 153 11.58 14.84 -5.87
N LYS A 154 10.62 15.16 -5.00
CA LYS A 154 9.43 14.32 -4.78
C LYS A 154 8.61 14.19 -6.07
N THR A 155 8.40 15.29 -6.79
CA THR A 155 7.66 15.30 -8.06
C THR A 155 8.38 14.51 -9.14
N ALA A 156 9.68 14.72 -9.31
CA ALA A 156 10.49 13.99 -10.30
C ALA A 156 10.55 12.49 -9.98
N SER A 157 10.82 12.14 -8.72
CA SER A 157 10.92 10.74 -8.27
C SER A 157 9.62 9.98 -8.51
N GLU A 158 8.46 10.58 -8.20
CA GLU A 158 7.15 9.96 -8.44
C GLU A 158 6.90 9.68 -9.94
N LYS A 159 7.24 10.62 -10.82
CA LYS A 159 7.12 10.44 -12.27
C LYS A 159 8.06 9.33 -12.76
N CYS A 160 9.34 9.43 -12.39
CA CYS A 160 10.35 8.47 -12.82
C CYS A 160 10.08 7.04 -12.34
N ARG A 161 9.54 6.87 -11.13
CA ARG A 161 9.12 5.55 -10.61
C ARG A 161 7.93 4.97 -11.38
N LYS A 162 6.98 5.79 -11.83
CA LYS A 162 5.86 5.33 -12.65
C LYS A 162 6.31 4.84 -14.03
N GLU A 163 7.34 5.44 -14.59
CA GLU A 163 7.92 5.05 -15.88
C GLU A 163 8.86 3.83 -15.76
N LEU A 164 9.38 3.56 -14.56
CA LEU A 164 10.32 2.49 -14.28
C LEU A 164 9.70 1.43 -13.35
N PRO A 165 8.90 0.48 -13.88
CA PRO A 165 8.18 -0.50 -13.07
C PRO A 165 9.08 -1.45 -12.25
N GLY A 166 10.38 -1.53 -12.57
CA GLY A 166 11.36 -2.29 -11.80
C GLY A 166 11.95 -1.55 -10.60
N LEU A 167 11.75 -0.23 -10.51
CA LEU A 167 12.23 0.62 -9.43
C LEU A 167 11.10 0.81 -8.41
N VAL A 168 10.72 -0.27 -7.73
CA VAL A 168 9.54 -0.25 -6.86
C VAL A 168 9.79 0.59 -5.61
N ARG A 169 8.76 1.37 -5.28
CA ARG A 169 8.70 2.54 -4.39
C ARG A 169 9.20 2.30 -2.97
#